data_AF-A0A431WP76-F1
#
_entry.id   AF-A0A431WP76-F1
#
_cell.length_a   1.000
_cell.length_b   1.000
_cell.length_c   1.000
_cell.angle_alpha   90.00
_cell.angle_beta   90.00
_cell.angle_gamma   90.00
#
_symmetry.space_group_name_H-M   'P 1'
#
loop_
_entity.id
_entity.type
_entity.pdbx_description
1 polymer ?
#
loop_
_entity_poly.entity_id
_entity_poly.type
_entity_poly.pdbx_seq_one_letter_code
_entity_poly.pdbx_strand_id
1 'polypeptide(L)'
;MMTRVIIPFLLLVLSGCASVTGYHFEPDSTNDAKALISYSVDDFEGDSWLRTEPVVNMGHANAVYHLRAHYGRDNALTFIQVYVNFRTSDWYFFNDAVMKAENVRFIPIDREVVSGGYVHEDFAIEIDLETLKRMSGKDTLIKLKGKRGEYVFSTNKYLSSAFLAELENRNI
;
A
#
# COMPACT_ATOMS: atom_id res chain seq x y z
N MET A 1 -37.91 -8.49 -52.11
CA MET A 1 -38.13 -7.67 -50.90
C MET A 1 -37.13 -8.15 -49.86
N MET A 2 -36.14 -7.33 -49.52
CA MET A 2 -34.93 -7.72 -48.78
C MET A 2 -35.25 -7.98 -47.30
N THR A 3 -35.01 -9.20 -46.82
CA THR A 3 -35.01 -9.54 -45.39
C THR A 3 -33.69 -9.06 -44.79
N ARG A 4 -33.74 -7.96 -44.03
CA ARG A 4 -32.60 -7.47 -43.23
C ARG A 4 -32.42 -8.38 -42.02
N VAL A 5 -31.37 -9.19 -42.02
CA VAL A 5 -30.91 -9.90 -40.82
C VAL A 5 -30.08 -8.90 -40.00
N ILE A 6 -30.65 -8.41 -38.92
CA ILE A 6 -29.92 -7.62 -37.93
C ILE A 6 -29.23 -8.62 -37.01
N ILE A 7 -27.92 -8.78 -37.15
CA ILE A 7 -27.07 -9.52 -36.20
C ILE A 7 -26.79 -8.56 -35.05
N PRO A 8 -27.31 -8.78 -33.83
CA PRO A 8 -26.83 -8.02 -32.68
C PRO A 8 -25.43 -8.52 -32.35
N PHE A 9 -24.45 -7.65 -32.58
CA PHE A 9 -23.07 -7.77 -32.17
C PHE A 9 -23.04 -7.77 -30.63
N LEU A 10 -23.11 -8.96 -30.04
CA LEU A 10 -22.96 -9.16 -28.60
C LEU A 10 -21.49 -8.94 -28.23
N LEU A 11 -21.11 -7.67 -28.07
CA LEU A 11 -19.86 -7.23 -27.45
C LEU A 11 -19.88 -7.69 -25.99
N LEU A 12 -19.39 -8.91 -25.76
CA LEU A 12 -18.98 -9.41 -24.45
C LEU A 12 -17.75 -8.61 -24.01
N VAL A 13 -17.98 -7.42 -23.49
CA VAL A 13 -17.00 -6.67 -22.69
C VAL A 13 -16.93 -7.34 -21.33
N LEU A 14 -16.23 -8.47 -21.25
CA LEU A 14 -15.75 -9.07 -20.01
C LEU A 14 -14.39 -8.44 -19.66
N SER A 15 -14.35 -7.13 -19.44
CA SER A 15 -13.23 -6.46 -18.78
C SER A 15 -13.63 -6.18 -17.34
N GLY A 16 -13.68 -7.23 -16.55
CA GLY A 16 -14.05 -7.19 -15.15
C GLY A 16 -13.26 -8.21 -14.35
N CYS A 17 -11.93 -8.13 -14.40
CA CYS A 17 -11.12 -8.67 -13.31
C CYS A 17 -11.28 -7.72 -12.12
N ALA A 18 -12.44 -7.77 -11.45
CA ALA A 18 -12.52 -7.30 -10.08
C ALA A 18 -11.53 -8.15 -9.28
N SER A 19 -10.54 -7.53 -8.64
CA SER A 19 -9.60 -8.19 -7.75
C SER A 19 -10.40 -8.84 -6.62
N VAL A 20 -10.60 -10.15 -6.71
CA VAL A 20 -11.27 -10.97 -5.69
C VAL A 20 -10.41 -11.07 -4.41
N THR A 21 -9.14 -10.68 -4.49
CA THR A 21 -8.23 -10.50 -3.37
C THR A 21 -8.24 -9.03 -2.97
N GLY A 22 -8.42 -8.71 -1.69
CA GLY A 22 -8.38 -7.32 -1.17
C GLY A 22 -6.98 -6.67 -1.23
N TYR A 23 -6.21 -6.96 -2.27
CA TYR A 23 -4.89 -6.42 -2.60
C TYR A 23 -4.59 -6.65 -4.10
N HIS A 24 -3.65 -5.87 -4.63
CA HIS A 24 -3.07 -5.97 -5.96
C HIS A 24 -1.68 -6.60 -5.90
N PHE A 25 -1.12 -7.01 -7.04
CA PHE A 25 0.31 -7.29 -7.13
C PHE A 25 1.09 -5.99 -7.27
N GLU A 26 2.36 -6.00 -6.85
CA GLU A 26 3.24 -4.85 -7.04
C GLU A 26 3.30 -4.43 -8.51
N PRO A 27 3.23 -3.11 -8.80
CA PRO A 27 3.25 -2.62 -10.17
C PRO A 27 4.65 -2.75 -10.78
N ASP A 28 4.70 -3.01 -12.09
CA ASP A 28 5.94 -3.10 -12.87
C ASP A 28 6.32 -1.76 -13.51
N SER A 29 5.48 -0.73 -13.37
CA SER A 29 5.74 0.62 -13.88
C SER A 29 5.10 1.72 -13.03
N THR A 30 5.62 2.95 -13.13
CA THR A 30 5.05 4.12 -12.45
C THR A 30 3.64 4.44 -12.95
N ASN A 31 3.30 4.12 -14.20
CA ASN A 31 1.96 4.36 -14.73
C ASN A 31 0.93 3.40 -14.12
N ASP A 32 1.28 2.13 -13.95
CA ASP A 32 0.42 1.16 -13.27
C ASP A 32 0.27 1.53 -11.79
N ALA A 33 1.35 1.97 -11.15
CA ALA A 33 1.34 2.46 -9.78
C ALA A 33 0.41 3.67 -9.58
N LYS A 34 0.35 4.60 -10.55
CA LYS A 34 -0.55 5.76 -10.48
C LYS A 34 -2.02 5.39 -10.42
N ALA A 35 -2.41 4.31 -11.12
CA ALA A 35 -3.78 3.82 -11.10
C ALA A 35 -4.22 3.27 -9.73
N LEU A 36 -3.26 3.03 -8.82
CA LEU A 36 -3.51 2.56 -7.46
C LEU A 36 -3.57 3.70 -6.43
N ILE A 37 -3.37 4.96 -6.83
CA ILE A 37 -3.33 6.08 -5.89
C ILE A 37 -4.70 6.75 -5.83
N SER A 38 -5.19 6.99 -4.61
CA SER A 38 -6.41 7.73 -4.34
C SER A 38 -6.15 8.85 -3.33
N TYR A 39 -6.96 9.90 -3.45
CA TYR A 39 -7.01 10.98 -2.49
C TYR A 39 -8.44 11.15 -2.00
N SER A 40 -8.60 11.30 -0.69
CA SER A 40 -9.90 11.43 -0.05
C SER A 40 -9.83 12.50 1.03
N VAL A 41 -10.90 13.27 1.17
CA VAL A 41 -11.10 14.22 2.25
C VAL A 41 -12.16 13.63 3.19
N ASP A 42 -11.90 13.68 4.48
CA ASP A 42 -12.87 13.32 5.50
C ASP A 42 -13.81 14.51 5.71
N ASP A 43 -15.05 14.38 5.24
CA ASP A 43 -16.06 15.44 5.35
C ASP A 43 -16.49 15.75 6.80
N PHE A 44 -16.21 14.85 7.75
CA PHE A 44 -16.55 15.04 9.16
C PHE A 44 -15.40 15.70 9.93
N GLU A 45 -14.17 15.23 9.72
CA GLU A 45 -13.00 15.69 10.47
C GLU A 45 -12.25 16.81 9.76
N GLY A 46 -12.43 16.97 8.44
CA GLY A 46 -11.75 17.95 7.60
C GLY A 46 -10.31 17.58 7.24
N ASP A 47 -9.82 16.44 7.72
CA ASP A 47 -8.50 15.89 7.41
C ASP A 47 -8.53 15.17 6.06
N SER A 48 -7.37 14.93 5.46
CA SER A 48 -7.31 14.25 4.16
C SER A 48 -6.22 13.20 4.10
N TRP A 49 -6.40 12.28 3.16
CA TRP A 49 -5.55 11.13 2.99
C TRP A 49 -5.18 10.93 1.53
N LEU A 50 -3.89 10.81 1.26
CA LEU A 50 -3.35 10.23 0.03
C LEU A 50 -2.97 8.79 0.33
N ARG A 51 -3.48 7.81 -0.44
CA ARG A 51 -3.24 6.38 -0.19
C ARG A 51 -2.98 5.65 -1.49
N THR A 52 -2.18 4.59 -1.43
CA THR A 52 -2.18 3.56 -2.46
C THR A 52 -3.15 2.45 -2.08
N GLU A 53 -3.65 1.71 -3.06
CA GLU A 53 -4.25 0.40 -2.81
C GLU A 53 -3.23 -0.55 -2.16
N PRO A 54 -3.68 -1.55 -1.38
CA PRO A 54 -2.82 -2.59 -0.84
C PRO A 54 -2.17 -3.41 -1.96
N VAL A 55 -0.86 -3.62 -1.87
CA VAL A 55 -0.09 -4.44 -2.81
C VAL A 55 0.65 -5.56 -2.08
N VAL A 56 1.01 -6.61 -2.83
CA VAL A 56 1.82 -7.72 -2.33
C VAL A 56 2.98 -8.04 -3.27
N ASN A 57 4.16 -8.28 -2.68
CA ASN A 57 5.31 -8.86 -3.37
C ASN A 57 5.26 -10.40 -3.25
N MET A 58 5.34 -11.12 -4.37
CA MET A 58 5.25 -12.60 -4.34
C MET A 58 6.42 -13.30 -3.65
N GLY A 59 7.60 -12.68 -3.60
CA GLY A 59 8.72 -13.15 -2.78
C GLY A 59 8.51 -12.91 -1.28
N HIS A 60 7.59 -12.01 -0.92
CA HIS A 60 7.30 -11.61 0.47
C HIS A 60 5.80 -11.58 0.75
N ALA A 61 5.09 -12.65 0.38
CA ALA A 61 3.62 -12.67 0.30
C ALA A 61 2.88 -12.43 1.63
N ASN A 62 3.55 -12.60 2.77
CA ASN A 62 2.94 -12.39 4.08
C ASN A 62 2.79 -10.89 4.42
N ALA A 63 3.56 -10.00 3.79
CA ALA A 63 3.48 -8.56 4.02
C ALA A 63 2.71 -7.89 2.87
N VAL A 64 1.40 -7.70 3.08
CA VAL A 64 0.59 -6.84 2.22
C VAL A 64 0.76 -5.42 2.72
N TYR A 65 1.15 -4.47 1.86
CA TYR A 65 1.42 -3.11 2.29
C TYR A 65 0.80 -2.06 1.36
N HIS A 66 0.64 -0.84 1.86
CA HIS A 66 0.33 0.33 1.07
C HIS A 66 1.04 1.56 1.63
N LEU A 67 1.24 2.57 0.78
CA LEU A 67 1.71 3.88 1.21
C LEU A 67 0.53 4.77 1.54
N ARG A 68 0.65 5.54 2.62
CA ARG A 68 -0.34 6.56 2.99
C ARG A 68 0.31 7.80 3.56
N ALA A 69 -0.31 8.94 3.29
CA ALA A 69 0.06 10.23 3.86
C ALA A 69 -1.20 10.88 4.41
N HIS A 70 -1.06 11.49 5.59
CA HIS A 70 -2.12 12.23 6.27
C HIS A 70 -1.85 13.71 6.17
N TYR A 71 -2.90 14.48 5.87
CA TYR A 71 -2.89 15.93 5.95
C TYR A 71 -3.92 16.37 6.97
N GLY A 72 -3.52 17.30 7.85
CA GLY A 72 -4.46 17.91 8.79
C GLY A 72 -5.44 18.86 8.08
N ARG A 73 -6.38 19.40 8.85
CA ARG A 73 -7.37 20.42 8.39
C ARG A 73 -6.77 21.63 7.67
N ASP A 74 -5.53 22.01 7.99
CA ASP A 74 -4.80 23.10 7.33
C ASP A 74 -4.14 22.67 6.01
N ASN A 75 -4.44 21.45 5.55
CA ASN A 75 -3.83 20.76 4.42
C ASN A 75 -2.31 20.59 4.57
N ALA A 76 -1.78 20.67 5.79
CA ALA A 76 -0.37 20.42 6.05
C ALA A 76 -0.10 18.92 6.21
N LEU A 77 0.93 18.43 5.51
CA LEU A 77 1.39 17.05 5.63
C LEU A 77 1.81 16.76 7.08
N THR A 78 1.11 15.82 7.73
CA THR A 78 1.36 15.44 9.12
C THR A 78 2.37 14.28 9.21
N PHE A 79 2.17 13.23 8.40
CA PHE A 79 3.07 12.07 8.37
C PHE A 79 2.92 11.28 7.07
N ILE A 80 3.93 10.46 6.79
CA ILE A 80 3.96 9.46 5.71
C ILE A 80 4.21 8.10 6.33
N GLN A 81 3.48 7.08 5.90
CA GLN A 81 3.57 5.74 6.46
C GLN A 81 3.59 4.67 5.35
N VAL A 82 4.41 3.65 5.57
CA VAL A 82 4.19 2.31 5.01
C VAL A 82 3.27 1.58 5.97
N TYR A 83 2.01 1.39 5.60
CA TYR A 83 1.07 0.56 6.37
C TYR A 83 1.20 -0.88 5.92
N VAL A 84 1.30 -1.81 6.86
CA VAL A 84 1.48 -3.23 6.58
C VAL A 84 0.45 -4.03 7.34
N ASN A 85 -0.24 -4.91 6.61
CA ASN A 85 -1.06 -5.98 7.15
C ASN A 85 -0.26 -7.28 6.98
N PHE A 86 0.37 -7.74 8.06
CA PHE A 86 1.18 -8.95 8.04
C PHE A 86 0.33 -10.17 8.37
N ARG A 87 0.31 -11.16 7.47
CA ARG A 87 -0.53 -12.34 7.58
C ARG A 87 0.29 -13.60 7.75
N THR A 88 0.05 -14.35 8.82
CA THR A 88 0.92 -15.46 9.25
C THR A 88 0.13 -16.49 10.04
N SER A 89 0.65 -17.72 10.15
CA SER A 89 0.08 -18.79 10.98
C SER A 89 0.60 -18.81 12.42
N ASP A 90 1.49 -17.89 12.80
CA ASP A 90 1.96 -17.72 14.19
C ASP A 90 2.23 -16.24 14.49
N TRP A 91 2.12 -15.86 15.76
CA TRP A 91 2.38 -14.51 16.25
C TRP A 91 3.87 -14.19 16.27
N TYR A 92 4.25 -13.08 15.64
CA TYR A 92 5.61 -12.53 15.70
C TYR A 92 5.72 -11.48 16.81
N PHE A 93 4.62 -10.77 17.10
CA PHE A 93 4.56 -9.63 18.02
C PHE A 93 5.56 -8.56 17.62
N PHE A 94 5.42 -8.04 16.39
CA PHE A 94 6.32 -7.00 15.88
C PHE A 94 6.24 -5.73 16.73
N ASN A 95 7.40 -5.16 17.03
CA ASN A 95 7.53 -3.97 17.86
C ASN A 95 8.65 -3.02 17.43
N ASP A 96 9.39 -3.37 16.37
CA ASP A 96 10.46 -2.55 15.82
C ASP A 96 10.60 -2.81 14.31
N ALA A 97 11.09 -1.82 13.57
CA ALA A 97 11.40 -1.91 12.14
C ALA A 97 12.73 -1.22 11.83
N VAL A 98 13.48 -1.79 10.90
CA VAL A 98 14.76 -1.26 10.46
C VAL A 98 14.79 -1.17 8.96
N MET A 99 15.21 0.00 8.48
CA MET A 99 15.54 0.26 7.08
C MET A 99 17.00 0.71 7.00
N LYS A 100 17.73 0.21 6.00
CA LYS A 100 19.17 0.44 5.92
C LYS A 100 19.46 1.93 5.69
N ALA A 101 20.12 2.56 6.66
CA ALA A 101 20.48 3.98 6.67
C ALA A 101 19.29 4.95 6.71
N GLU A 102 18.13 4.49 7.18
CA GLU A 102 16.92 5.30 7.33
C GLU A 102 16.52 5.34 8.81
N ASN A 103 16.05 6.50 9.28
CA ASN A 103 15.39 6.59 10.57
C ASN A 103 13.89 6.34 10.35
N VAL A 104 13.36 5.30 10.98
CA VAL A 104 11.94 4.95 10.89
C VAL A 104 11.33 4.74 12.26
N ARG A 105 10.04 5.04 12.39
CA ARG A 105 9.29 4.81 13.61
C ARG A 105 8.25 3.71 13.39
N PHE A 106 8.37 2.63 14.14
CA PHE A 106 7.36 1.57 14.16
C PHE A 106 6.16 2.00 15.03
N ILE A 107 4.95 1.82 14.50
CA ILE A 107 3.69 2.14 15.17
C ILE A 107 2.83 0.88 15.15
N PRO A 108 2.64 0.19 16.29
CA PRO A 108 1.68 -0.91 16.36
C PRO A 108 0.27 -0.36 16.20
N ILE A 109 -0.58 -1.04 15.42
CA ILE A 109 -1.96 -0.62 15.19
C ILE A 109 -2.91 -1.65 15.76
N ASP A 110 -2.91 -2.86 15.22
CA ASP A 110 -3.82 -3.91 15.67
C ASP A 110 -3.24 -5.32 15.49
N ARG A 111 -3.88 -6.27 16.15
CA ARG A 111 -3.49 -7.68 16.20
C ARG A 111 -4.75 -8.53 16.38
N GLU A 112 -5.09 -9.32 15.37
CA GLU A 112 -6.30 -10.16 15.39
C GLU A 112 -6.02 -11.62 15.00
N VAL A 113 -6.84 -12.52 15.52
CA VAL A 113 -6.91 -13.93 15.07
C VAL A 113 -8.09 -14.06 14.11
N VAL A 114 -7.80 -14.38 12.86
CA VAL A 114 -8.82 -14.47 11.79
C VAL A 114 -9.48 -15.85 11.78
N SER A 115 -8.67 -16.92 11.81
CA SER A 115 -9.20 -18.29 11.85
C SER A 115 -8.11 -19.30 12.22
N GLY A 116 -8.38 -20.23 13.14
CA GLY A 116 -7.57 -21.45 13.31
C GLY A 116 -6.06 -21.25 13.53
N GLY A 117 -5.63 -20.11 14.06
CA GLY A 117 -4.21 -19.74 14.23
C GLY A 117 -3.64 -18.85 13.14
N TYR A 118 -4.41 -18.51 12.10
CA TYR A 118 -4.09 -17.44 11.17
C TYR A 118 -4.30 -16.09 11.84
N VAL A 119 -3.26 -15.28 11.82
CA VAL A 119 -3.11 -14.04 12.56
C VAL A 119 -2.80 -12.93 11.59
N HIS A 120 -3.42 -11.78 11.82
CA HIS A 120 -3.01 -10.51 11.23
C HIS A 120 -2.32 -9.64 12.28
N GLU A 121 -1.17 -9.09 11.93
CA GLU A 121 -0.53 -8.00 12.66
C GLU A 121 -0.51 -6.76 11.78
N ASP A 122 -1.29 -5.76 12.16
CA ASP A 122 -1.38 -4.48 11.49
C ASP A 122 -0.47 -3.46 12.19
N PHE A 123 0.37 -2.80 11.42
CA PHE A 123 1.27 -1.78 11.92
C PHE A 123 1.60 -0.77 10.82
N ALA A 124 2.10 0.39 11.22
CA ALA A 124 2.65 1.38 10.32
C ALA A 124 4.13 1.62 10.61
N ILE A 125 4.87 1.93 9.56
CA ILE A 125 6.24 2.39 9.61
C ILE A 125 6.22 3.81 9.11
N GLU A 126 6.37 4.76 10.03
CA GLU A 126 6.45 6.17 9.69
C GLU A 126 7.82 6.48 9.13
N ILE A 127 7.81 7.15 7.98
CA ILE A 127 8.98 7.55 7.21
C ILE A 127 8.93 9.06 6.97
N ASP A 128 10.10 9.68 6.82
CA ASP A 128 10.17 11.07 6.38
C ASP A 128 10.15 11.16 4.84
N LEU A 129 9.99 12.38 4.34
CA LEU A 129 9.97 12.65 2.90
C LEU A 129 11.28 12.26 2.21
N GLU A 130 12.41 12.40 2.90
CA GLU A 130 13.73 12.06 2.34
C GLU A 130 13.90 10.54 2.21
N THR A 131 13.36 9.75 3.14
CA THR A 131 13.25 8.30 3.04
C THR A 131 12.35 7.91 1.88
N LEU A 132 11.19 8.57 1.70
CA LEU A 132 10.32 8.31 0.53
C LEU A 132 11.03 8.62 -0.80
N LYS A 133 11.80 9.72 -0.88
CA LYS A 133 12.65 10.04 -2.04
C LYS A 133 13.71 8.98 -2.32
N ARG A 134 14.26 8.34 -1.30
CA ARG A 134 15.20 7.23 -1.48
C ARG A 134 14.48 5.96 -1.93
N MET A 135 13.29 5.68 -1.39
CA MET A 135 12.44 4.56 -1.80
C MET A 135 11.95 4.68 -3.24
N SER A 136 11.74 5.89 -3.75
CA SER A 136 11.35 6.09 -5.16
C SER A 136 12.46 5.71 -6.16
N GLY A 137 13.72 5.70 -5.73
CA GLY A 137 14.86 5.34 -6.57
C GLY A 137 15.15 3.85 -6.67
N LYS A 138 14.67 3.03 -5.72
CA LYS A 138 14.99 1.59 -5.65
C LYS A 138 14.03 0.83 -4.73
N ASP A 139 13.88 -0.46 -5.01
CA ASP A 139 13.16 -1.33 -4.10
C ASP A 139 13.88 -1.35 -2.76
N THR A 140 13.13 -1.18 -1.68
CA THR A 140 13.70 -0.93 -0.36
C THR A 140 13.30 -2.03 0.60
N LEU A 141 14.30 -2.68 1.18
CA LEU A 141 14.10 -3.73 2.18
C LEU A 141 13.81 -3.13 3.54
N ILE A 142 12.82 -3.71 4.20
CA ILE A 142 12.38 -3.37 5.54
C ILE A 142 12.46 -4.64 6.38
N LYS A 143 13.25 -4.58 7.46
CA LYS A 143 13.34 -5.67 8.44
C LYS A 143 12.43 -5.36 9.63
N LEU A 144 11.44 -6.21 9.84
CA LEU A 144 10.56 -6.24 11.00
C LEU A 144 11.19 -7.10 12.10
N LYS A 145 11.15 -6.60 13.33
CA LYS A 145 11.58 -7.35 14.51
C LYS A 145 10.42 -7.46 15.49
N GLY A 146 10.21 -8.68 15.96
CA GLY A 146 9.20 -9.00 16.95
C GLY A 146 9.77 -9.88 18.05
N LYS A 147 8.97 -10.08 19.09
CA LYS A 147 9.36 -10.90 20.23
C LYS A 147 9.62 -12.37 19.87
N ARG A 148 8.90 -12.88 18.87
CA ARG A 148 8.92 -14.31 18.48
C ARG A 148 9.54 -14.57 17.10
N GLY A 149 9.98 -13.54 16.41
CA GLY A 149 10.61 -13.71 15.11
C GLY A 149 10.95 -12.39 14.43
N GLU A 150 11.53 -12.51 13.25
CA GLU A 150 11.86 -11.41 12.37
C GLU A 150 11.32 -11.70 10.97
N TYR A 151 11.01 -10.66 10.22
CA TYR A 151 10.60 -10.80 8.83
C TYR A 151 11.23 -9.69 7.98
N VAL A 152 11.55 -9.99 6.72
CA VAL A 152 12.05 -8.99 5.78
C VAL A 152 11.12 -8.99 4.58
N PHE A 153 10.71 -7.80 4.17
CA PHE A 153 9.97 -7.57 2.93
C PHE A 153 10.54 -6.37 2.19
N SER A 154 10.11 -6.17 0.95
CA SER A 154 10.49 -5.03 0.12
C SER A 154 9.29 -4.14 -0.20
N THR A 155 9.52 -2.85 -0.29
CA THR A 155 8.61 -1.90 -0.94
C THR A 155 9.09 -1.61 -2.36
N ASN A 156 8.16 -1.56 -3.31
CA ASN A 156 8.40 -1.36 -4.73
C ASN A 156 8.71 0.12 -5.06
N LYS A 157 9.73 0.32 -5.89
CA LYS A 157 10.19 1.66 -6.30
C LYS A 157 9.17 2.41 -7.16
N TYR A 158 8.43 1.73 -8.02
CA TYR A 158 7.46 2.35 -8.91
C TYR A 158 6.27 2.87 -8.13
N LEU A 159 5.79 2.11 -7.14
CA LEU A 159 4.77 2.54 -6.20
C LEU A 159 5.24 3.75 -5.38
N SER A 160 6.45 3.68 -4.83
CA SER A 160 7.05 4.77 -4.06
C SER A 160 7.27 6.04 -4.91
N SER A 161 7.67 5.88 -6.17
CA SER A 161 7.88 6.98 -7.12
C SER A 161 6.57 7.64 -7.55
N ALA A 162 5.53 6.86 -7.86
CA ALA A 162 4.22 7.41 -8.18
C ALA A 162 3.63 8.15 -6.98
N PHE A 163 3.76 7.56 -5.77
CA PHE A 163 3.26 8.18 -4.54
C PHE A 163 3.98 9.49 -4.21
N LEU A 164 5.31 9.52 -4.34
CA LEU A 164 6.09 10.74 -4.18
C LEU A 164 5.65 11.85 -5.15
N ALA A 165 5.46 11.52 -6.43
CA ALA A 165 5.03 12.50 -7.42
C ALA A 165 3.66 13.11 -7.06
N GLU A 166 2.71 12.28 -6.62
CA GLU A 166 1.39 12.76 -6.17
C GLU A 166 1.47 13.60 -4.88
N LEU A 167 2.38 13.27 -3.98
CA LEU A 167 2.63 14.02 -2.76
C LEU A 167 3.26 15.40 -3.07
N GLU A 168 4.23 15.45 -3.98
CA GLU A 168 4.89 16.70 -4.39
C GLU A 168 3.95 17.64 -5.15
N ASN A 169 3.05 17.10 -5.99
CA ASN A 169 2.02 17.89 -6.68
C ASN A 169 1.04 18.59 -5.73
N ARG A 170 1.00 18.22 -4.45
CA ARG A 170 0.09 18.75 -3.42
C ARG A 170 0.75 19.69 -2.43
N ASN A 171 2.09 19.71 -2.39
CA ASN A 171 2.87 20.58 -1.52
C ASN A 171 3.29 21.90 -2.24
N ILE A 172 2.75 22.15 -3.44
CA ILE A 172 2.88 23.37 -4.25
C ILE A 172 1.53 24.06 -4.28
#